data_AF-A0A931U3R8-F1
#
_entry.id   AF-A0A931U3R8-F1
#
_cell.length_a   1.000
_cell.length_b   1.000
_cell.length_c   1.000
_cell.angle_alpha   90.00
_cell.angle_beta   90.00
_cell.angle_gamma   90.00
#
_symmetry.space_group_name_H-M   'P 1'
#
loop_
_entity.id
_entity.type
_entity.pdbx_description
1 polymer ?
#
loop_
_entity_poly.entity_id
_entity_poly.type
_entity_poly.pdbx_seq_one_letter_code
_entity_poly.pdbx_strand_id
1 'polypeptide(L)' 'MKILGINDGYQATGALLEAGRVTHMASEERFTRRKNDTTTPACAPTT' A
#
# COMPACT_ATOMS: atom_id res chain seq x y z
N MET A 1 10.51 -17.22 10.07
CA MET A 1 10.79 -15.76 9.91
C MET A 1 9.53 -15.09 9.39
N LYS A 2 9.16 -13.94 9.98
CA LYS A 2 8.02 -13.12 9.53
C LYS A 2 8.57 -11.78 9.03
N ILE A 3 8.08 -11.31 7.88
CA ILE A 3 8.54 -10.07 7.26
C ILE A 3 7.30 -9.24 6.92
N LEU A 4 7.28 -7.99 7.38
CA LEU A 4 6.26 -7.02 7.00
C LEU A 4 6.77 -6.17 5.83
N GLY A 5 6.12 -6.31 4.68
CA GLY A 5 6.31 -5.42 3.53
C GLY A 5 5.38 -4.23 3.62
N ILE A 6 5.91 -3.04 3.38
CA ILE A 6 5.18 -1.77 3.38
C ILE A 6 5.41 -1.08 2.04
N ASN A 7 4.34 -0.69 1.37
CA ASN A 7 4.35 0.29 0.29
C ASN A 7 3.66 1.55 0.80
N ASP A 8 4.37 2.67 0.76
CA ASP A 8 3.89 3.98 1.19
C ASP A 8 3.85 4.94 -0.01
N GLY A 9 2.81 5.78 -0.07
CA GLY A 9 2.48 6.63 -1.22
C GLY A 9 1.29 6.14 -2.05
N TYR A 10 1.41 6.13 -3.38
CA TYR A 10 0.32 5.70 -4.26
C TYR A 10 0.05 4.21 -4.09
N GLN A 11 -1.22 3.84 -3.86
CA GLN A 11 -1.63 2.47 -3.54
C GLN A 11 -0.94 1.93 -2.27
N ALA A 12 -1.00 2.72 -1.19
CA ALA A 12 -0.51 2.31 0.11
C ALA A 12 -1.04 0.91 0.50
N THR A 13 -0.12 0.01 0.82
CA THR A 13 -0.42 -1.43 0.97
C THR A 13 0.54 -2.05 1.99
N GLY A 14 0.03 -2.97 2.80
CA GLY A 14 0.82 -3.82 3.69
C GLY A 14 0.65 -5.29 3.35
N ALA A 15 1.73 -6.06 3.44
CA ALA A 15 1.70 -7.51 3.27
C ALA A 15 2.59 -8.22 4.30
N LEU A 16 2.10 -9.33 4.85
CA LEU A 16 2.86 -10.19 5.76
C LEU A 16 3.34 -11.43 5.01
N LEU A 17 4.66 -11.62 4.99
CA LEU A 17 5.29 -12.81 4.47
C LEU A 17 5.75 -13.71 5.62
N GLU A 18 5.35 -14.97 5.59
CA GLU A 18 5.79 -15.99 6.53
C GLU A 18 6.32 -17.21 5.77
N ALA A 19 7.54 -17.64 6.08
CA ALA A 19 8.19 -18.78 5.42
C ALA A 19 8.17 -18.71 3.87
N GLY A 20 8.37 -17.51 3.31
CA GLY A 20 8.39 -17.27 1.87
C GLY A 20 7.01 -17.24 1.21
N ARG A 21 5.91 -17.28 1.98
CA ARG A 21 4.54 -17.19 1.48
C ARG A 21 3.86 -15.91 1.96
N VAL A 22 3.02 -15.31 1.12
CA VAL A 22 2.15 -14.20 1.53
C VAL A 22 0.97 -14.78 2.31
N THR A 23 0.83 -14.40 3.58
CA THR A 23 -0.25 -14.89 4.46
C THR A 23 -1.35 -13.87 4.64
N HIS A 24 -0.99 -12.58 4.65
CA HIS A 24 -1.94 -11.47 4.79
C HIS A 24 -1.56 -10.36 3.83
N MET A 25 -2.56 -9.70 3.25
CA MET A 25 -2.38 -8.54 2.39
C MET A 25 -3.58 -7.60 2.52
N ALA A 26 -3.29 -6.31 2.61
CA ALA A 26 -4.26 -5.26 2.86
C ALA A 26 -3.89 -4.01 2.07
N SER A 27 -4.81 -3.52 1.25
CA SER A 27 -4.66 -2.22 0.58
C SER A 27 -5.41 -1.14 1.36
N GLU A 28 -4.74 -0.04 1.67
CA GLU A 28 -5.23 1.02 2.56
C GLU A 28 -6.57 1.62 2.10
N GLU A 29 -6.78 1.77 0.78
CA GLU A 29 -8.03 2.27 0.20
C GLU A 29 -9.27 1.45 0.60
N ARG A 30 -9.10 0.16 0.91
CA ARG A 30 -10.20 -0.73 1.30
C ARG A 30 -10.60 -0.50 2.76
N PHE A 31 -9.66 -0.05 3.59
CA PHE A 31 -9.87 0.25 5.00
C PHE A 31 -10.36 1.69 5.20
N THR A 32 -9.69 2.65 4.58
CA THR A 32 -10.06 4.08 4.72
C THR A 32 -11.22 4.48 3.84
N ARG A 33 -11.59 3.64 2.86
CA ARG A 33 -12.64 3.89 1.85
C ARG A 33 -12.34 5.11 0.99
N ARG A 34 -11.10 5.61 1.01
CA ARG A 34 -10.58 6.63 0.13
C ARG A 34 -9.92 5.93 -1.04
N LYS A 35 -10.54 6.01 -2.21
CA LYS A 35 -9.98 5.39 -3.41
C LYS A 35 -8.69 6.11 -3.78
N ASN A 36 -7.68 5.35 -4.17
CA ASN A 36 -6.50 5.93 -4.79
C ASN A 36 -6.95 6.70 -6.04
N ASP A 37 -6.71 8.01 -6.08
CA ASP A 37 -7.11 8.84 -7.21
C ASP A 37 -6.09 8.66 -8.35
N THR A 38 -6.57 8.17 -9.49
CA THR A 38 -5.75 7.96 -10.70
C THR A 38 -5.50 9.25 -11.47
N THR A 39 -6.22 10.33 -11.14
CA THR A 39 -6.27 11.53 -12.00
C THR A 39 -5.26 12.61 -11.63
N THR A 40 -4.61 12.52 -10.47
CA THR A 40 -3.55 13.47 -10.09
C THR A 40 -2.56 12.81 -9.13
N PRO A 41 -1.25 12.76 -9.46
CA PRO A 41 -0.26 12.41 -8.45
C PRO A 41 -0.26 13.51 -7.38
N ALA A 42 -0.62 13.16 -6.14
CA ALA A 42 -0.52 14.07 -4.99
C ALA A 42 0.94 14.45 -4.64
N CYS A 43 1.92 13.94 -5.41
CA CYS A 43 3.35 14.22 -5.30
C CYS A 43 3.95 14.70 -6.64
N ALA A 44 3.27 15.61 -7.34
CA ALA A 44 4.00 16.49 -8.26
C ALA A 44 4.54 17.68 -7.44
N PRO A 45 5.87 17.84 -7.26
CA PRO A 45 6.39 19.07 -6.69
C PRO A 45 6.02 20.20 -7.65
N THR A 46 5.17 21.12 -7.20
CA THR A 46 4.93 22.37 -7.92
C THR A 46 6.21 23.19 -7.83
N THR A 47 6.96 23.22 -8.93
CA THR A 47 8.05 24.19 -9.20
C THR A 47 7.56 25.62 -9.15
#